data_AF-A0A8X6WC97-F1
#
_entry.id   AF-A0A8X6WC97-F1
#
_cell.length_a   1.000
_cell.length_b   1.000
_cell.length_c   1.000
_cell.angle_alpha   90.00
_cell.angle_beta   90.00
_cell.angle_gamma   90.00
#
_symmetry.space_group_name_H-M   'P 1'
#
loop_
_entity.id
_entity.type
_entity.pdbx_description
1 polymer ?
#
loop_
_entity_poly.entity_id
_entity_poly.type
_entity_poly.pdbx_seq_one_letter_code
_entity_poly.pdbx_strand_id
1 'polypeptide(L)'
;MDDFVASVETEPQIITLCTQTMLLIKIPMHKWATNSLMLQNLLRTQGEECKTIVKILEIEWNTELDFFGNSFSTSLCAVQGKPIAKRWLLRCIASFYDPLGPFTILEKILFQDTWVLDITWDELLPRKVTLPRLEILAALMGARLSRYFCAETNIHPSSVE
;
A
#
# COMPACT_ATOMS: atom_id res chain seq x y z
N MET A 1 -11.51 5.94 -4.51
CA MET A 1 -10.05 6.05 -4.47
C MET A 1 -9.81 7.48 -4.10
N ASP A 2 -9.38 7.68 -2.87
CA ASP A 2 -9.56 8.96 -2.18
C ASP A 2 -8.21 9.69 -1.99
N ASP A 3 -7.12 9.00 -2.31
CA ASP A 3 -5.75 9.50 -2.25
C ASP A 3 -5.27 9.91 -3.66
N PHE A 4 -4.65 11.08 -3.76
CA PHE A 4 -3.95 11.53 -4.96
C PHE A 4 -2.46 11.62 -4.67
N VAL A 5 -1.66 10.91 -5.47
CA VAL A 5 -0.20 10.87 -5.35
C VAL A 5 0.39 11.25 -6.69
N ALA A 6 1.33 12.19 -6.69
CA ALA A 6 2.08 12.59 -7.86
C ALA A 6 3.55 12.77 -7.49
N SER A 7 4.43 12.38 -8.40
CA SER A 7 5.86 12.60 -8.31
C SER A 7 6.34 13.21 -9.62
N VAL A 8 7.25 14.18 -9.54
CA VAL A 8 7.91 14.79 -10.69
C VAL A 8 9.37 15.08 -10.34
N GLU A 9 10.21 15.18 -11.36
CA GLU A 9 11.66 15.31 -11.21
C GLU A 9 12.11 16.70 -10.71
N THR A 10 11.28 17.74 -10.87
CA THR A 10 11.66 19.11 -10.53
C THR A 10 10.61 19.84 -9.68
N GLU A 11 11.08 20.64 -8.72
CA GLU A 11 10.22 21.44 -7.83
C GLU A 11 9.29 22.45 -8.56
N PRO A 12 9.71 23.20 -9.59
CA PRO A 12 8.78 24.10 -10.29
C PRO A 12 7.66 23.37 -11.02
N GLN A 13 7.93 22.16 -11.53
CA GLN A 13 6.90 21.34 -12.16
C GLN A 13 5.88 20.85 -11.14
N ILE A 14 6.32 20.47 -9.92
CA ILE A 14 5.39 19.94 -8.92
C ILE A 14 4.40 21.00 -8.44
N ILE A 15 4.86 22.26 -8.30
CA ILE A 15 4.01 23.39 -7.94
C ILE A 15 2.99 23.67 -9.05
N THR A 16 3.42 23.64 -10.30
CA THR A 16 2.53 23.80 -11.46
C THR A 16 1.48 22.69 -11.50
N LEU A 17 1.90 21.45 -11.23
CA LEU A 17 1.00 20.30 -11.19
C LEU A 17 0.00 20.42 -10.03
N CYS A 18 0.45 20.70 -8.82
CA CYS A 18 -0.42 20.90 -7.65
C CYS A 18 -1.43 22.03 -7.86
N THR A 19 -1.01 23.16 -8.43
CA THR A 19 -1.93 24.28 -8.69
C THR A 19 -2.97 23.92 -9.76
N GLN A 20 -2.56 23.23 -10.83
CA GLN A 20 -3.48 22.74 -11.86
C GLN A 20 -4.47 21.71 -11.32
N THR A 21 -4.01 20.77 -10.50
CA THR A 21 -4.89 19.74 -9.91
C THR A 21 -5.88 20.35 -8.93
N MET A 22 -5.47 21.31 -8.09
CA MET A 22 -6.38 22.08 -7.23
C MET A 22 -7.46 22.83 -8.01
N LEU A 23 -7.12 23.40 -9.18
CA LEU A 23 -8.07 24.13 -10.02
C LEU A 23 -9.08 23.18 -10.70
N LEU A 24 -8.62 22.01 -11.14
CA LEU A 24 -9.45 21.02 -11.81
C LEU A 24 -10.33 20.25 -10.81
N ILE A 25 -9.79 19.89 -9.66
CA ILE A 25 -10.44 19.11 -8.62
C ILE A 25 -11.11 20.08 -7.64
N LYS A 26 -12.42 20.30 -7.82
CA LYS A 26 -13.24 21.15 -6.93
C LYS A 26 -13.60 20.50 -5.58
N ILE A 27 -12.86 19.48 -5.17
CA ILE A 27 -13.08 18.73 -3.94
C ILE A 27 -12.01 19.16 -2.94
N PRO A 28 -12.37 19.52 -1.70
CA PRO A 28 -11.39 19.90 -0.69
C PRO A 28 -10.46 18.71 -0.39
N MET A 29 -9.18 18.86 -0.71
CA MET A 29 -8.14 17.90 -0.36
C MET A 29 -7.68 18.14 1.08
N HIS A 30 -7.39 17.06 1.79
CA HIS A 30 -7.00 17.07 3.19
C HIS A 30 -5.81 16.14 3.40
N LYS A 31 -5.07 16.31 4.51
CA LYS A 31 -3.89 15.49 4.88
C LYS A 31 -2.74 15.56 3.86
N TRP A 32 -2.28 16.78 3.58
CA TRP A 32 -1.13 17.00 2.73
C TRP A 32 0.15 16.35 3.28
N ALA A 33 0.93 15.78 2.38
CA ALA A 33 2.25 15.21 2.65
C ALA A 33 3.18 15.49 1.46
N THR A 34 4.41 15.90 1.77
CA THR A 34 5.43 16.22 0.76
C THR A 34 6.81 16.07 1.36
N ASN A 35 7.77 15.58 0.56
CA ASN A 35 9.19 15.52 0.87
C ASN A 35 9.92 16.84 0.49
N SER A 36 9.29 17.77 -0.24
CA SER A 36 9.91 19.05 -0.62
C SER A 36 9.63 20.13 0.44
N LEU A 37 10.72 20.75 0.92
CA LEU A 37 10.65 21.84 1.88
C LEU A 37 9.94 23.09 1.30
N MET A 38 10.09 23.33 -0.01
CA MET A 38 9.45 24.47 -0.69
C MET A 38 7.93 24.32 -0.72
N LEU A 39 7.43 23.13 -1.07
CA LEU A 39 6.00 22.83 -1.02
C LEU A 39 5.47 22.85 0.42
N GLN A 40 6.23 22.32 1.37
CA GLN A 40 5.83 22.34 2.79
C GLN A 40 5.65 23.78 3.29
N ASN A 41 6.54 24.69 2.90
CA ASN A 41 6.42 26.11 3.23
C ASN A 41 5.23 26.77 2.53
N LEU A 42 4.97 26.45 1.25
CA LEU A 42 3.83 26.99 0.50
C LEU A 42 2.48 26.52 1.05
N LEU A 43 2.38 25.28 1.51
CA LEU A 43 1.18 24.76 2.16
C LEU A 43 0.98 25.39 3.54
N ARG A 44 2.06 25.59 4.31
CA ARG A 44 1.99 26.32 5.59
C ARG A 44 1.53 27.76 5.43
N THR A 45 1.95 28.48 4.39
CA THR A 45 1.45 29.86 4.13
C THR A 45 -0.02 29.87 3.75
N GLN A 46 -0.54 28.77 3.19
CA GLN A 46 -1.98 28.58 2.92
C GLN A 46 -2.77 28.09 4.14
N GLY A 47 -2.11 27.84 5.29
CA GLY A 47 -2.73 27.37 6.52
C GLY A 47 -2.92 25.86 6.62
N GLU A 48 -2.31 25.09 5.72
CA GLU A 48 -2.39 23.63 5.70
C GLU A 48 -1.22 22.99 6.46
N GLU A 49 -1.53 22.04 7.35
CA GLU A 49 -0.52 21.26 8.07
C GLU A 49 -0.08 20.05 7.24
N CYS A 50 1.23 19.97 6.98
CA CYS A 50 1.85 18.81 6.35
C CYS A 50 2.22 17.77 7.42
N LYS A 51 1.77 16.54 7.23
CA LYS A 51 2.12 15.43 8.15
C LYS A 51 3.45 14.80 7.74
N THR A 52 4.28 14.50 8.74
CA THR A 52 5.57 13.80 8.57
C THR A 52 5.41 12.32 8.23
N ILE A 53 4.42 11.66 8.83
CA ILE A 53 4.13 10.24 8.62
C ILE A 53 2.70 10.13 8.10
N VAL A 54 2.55 9.60 6.88
CA VAL A 54 1.24 9.40 6.24
C VAL A 54 1.12 7.98 5.74
N LYS A 55 -0.07 7.40 5.90
CA LYS A 55 -0.40 6.10 5.32
C LYS A 55 -1.06 6.33 3.96
N ILE A 56 -0.41 5.88 2.88
CA ILE A 56 -0.85 6.00 1.49
C ILE A 56 -0.95 4.59 0.92
N LEU A 57 -2.12 4.20 0.38
CA LEU A 57 -2.34 2.87 -0.21
C LEU A 57 -1.90 1.71 0.71
N GLU A 58 -2.23 1.86 2.00
CA GLU A 58 -1.79 1.02 3.09
C GLU A 58 -0.29 0.95 3.40
N ILE A 59 0.55 1.68 2.68
CA ILE A 59 1.99 1.81 2.93
C ILE A 59 2.22 3.05 3.81
N GLU A 60 3.11 2.93 4.80
CA GLU A 60 3.50 4.09 5.59
C GLU A 60 4.61 4.85 4.86
N TRP A 61 4.47 6.15 4.68
CA TRP A 61 5.47 7.01 4.08
C TRP A 61 5.96 8.02 5.11
N ASN A 62 7.27 8.02 5.33
CA ASN A 62 7.97 9.05 6.07
C ASN A 62 8.47 10.09 5.08
N THR A 63 7.87 11.28 5.12
CA THR A 63 8.19 12.36 4.18
C THR A 63 9.52 13.04 4.46
N GLU A 64 10.05 12.96 5.69
CA GLU A 64 11.32 13.60 6.06
C GLU A 64 12.53 12.82 5.55
N LEU A 65 12.48 11.49 5.64
CA LEU A 65 13.54 10.61 5.17
C LEU A 65 13.29 10.06 3.76
N ASP A 66 12.17 10.46 3.15
CA ASP A 66 11.63 9.93 1.91
C ASP A 66 11.66 8.39 1.86
N PHE A 67 11.21 7.78 2.96
CA PHE A 67 11.27 6.35 3.17
C PHE A 67 9.86 5.76 3.27
N PHE A 68 9.60 4.73 2.47
CA PHE A 68 8.40 3.92 2.62
C PHE A 68 8.62 2.85 3.70
N GLY A 69 7.94 3.03 4.83
CA GLY A 69 7.88 2.07 5.92
C GLY A 69 7.18 0.77 5.50
N ASN A 70 7.72 -0.35 5.97
CA ASN A 70 7.20 -1.68 5.67
C ASN A 70 5.92 -1.97 6.50
N SER A 71 4.78 -1.38 6.12
CA SER A 71 3.48 -1.61 6.81
C SER A 71 2.87 -2.99 6.51
N PHE A 72 3.49 -3.77 5.60
CA PHE A 72 3.09 -5.15 5.31
C PHE A 72 3.10 -6.08 6.53
N SER A 73 3.77 -5.67 7.62
CA SER A 73 3.80 -6.41 8.88
C SER A 73 2.42 -6.55 9.56
N THR A 74 1.43 -5.71 9.23
CA THR A 74 0.16 -5.71 9.98
C THR A 74 -0.81 -6.83 9.59
N SER A 75 -0.74 -7.39 8.38
CA SER A 75 -1.69 -8.40 7.91
C SER A 75 -1.17 -9.83 7.96
N LEU A 76 0.14 -10.09 7.80
CA LEU A 76 0.70 -11.46 7.87
C LEU A 76 1.32 -11.82 9.23
N CYS A 77 1.97 -10.86 9.91
CA CYS A 77 2.70 -11.14 11.16
C CYS A 77 1.79 -11.18 12.40
N ALA A 78 0.54 -10.72 12.31
CA ALA A 78 -0.42 -10.72 13.42
C ALA A 78 -0.99 -12.13 13.77
N VAL A 79 -0.48 -13.20 13.14
CA VAL A 79 -1.00 -14.58 13.22
C VAL A 79 -0.36 -15.41 14.34
N GLN A 80 0.41 -14.82 15.24
CA GLN A 80 0.78 -15.55 16.46
C GLN A 80 -0.40 -15.60 17.43
N GLY A 81 -1.27 -16.60 17.26
CA GLY A 81 -2.25 -17.02 18.26
C GLY A 81 -3.70 -16.58 18.07
N LYS A 82 -4.05 -15.84 17.01
CA LYS A 82 -5.45 -15.43 16.73
C LYS A 82 -6.20 -16.37 15.78
N PRO A 83 -7.50 -16.61 16.00
CA PRO A 83 -8.35 -17.37 15.09
C PRO A 83 -8.40 -16.68 13.71
N ILE A 84 -8.00 -17.39 12.66
CA ILE A 84 -8.03 -16.87 11.28
C ILE A 84 -9.47 -16.99 10.77
N ALA A 85 -10.18 -15.87 10.67
CA ALA A 85 -11.55 -15.80 10.15
C ALA A 85 -11.59 -15.35 8.69
N LYS A 86 -12.69 -15.63 7.98
CA LYS A 86 -12.91 -15.17 6.59
C LYS A 86 -12.72 -13.66 6.42
N ARG A 87 -13.17 -12.87 7.40
CA ARG A 87 -12.99 -11.41 7.42
C ARG A 87 -11.53 -10.99 7.49
N TRP A 88 -10.71 -11.71 8.26
CA TRP A 88 -9.28 -11.45 8.34
C TRP A 88 -8.59 -11.77 7.01
N LEU A 89 -8.94 -12.91 6.39
CA LEU A 89 -8.39 -13.30 5.10
C LEU A 89 -8.66 -12.24 4.02
N LEU A 90 -9.89 -11.73 3.96
CA LEU A 90 -10.24 -10.66 3.02
C LEU A 90 -9.42 -9.39 3.29
N ARG A 91 -9.24 -9.02 4.56
CA ARG A 91 -8.41 -7.87 4.93
C ARG A 91 -6.96 -8.05 4.50
N CYS A 92 -6.40 -9.26 4.64
CA CYS A 92 -5.05 -9.55 4.18
C CYS A 92 -4.96 -9.44 2.66
N ILE A 93 -5.88 -10.07 1.92
CA ILE A 93 -5.94 -9.97 0.46
C ILE A 93 -6.07 -8.51 0.00
N ALA A 94 -6.99 -7.74 0.60
CA ALA A 94 -7.20 -6.34 0.27
C ALA A 94 -5.96 -5.47 0.53
N SER A 95 -5.19 -5.76 1.58
CA SER A 95 -3.94 -5.02 1.86
C SER A 95 -2.88 -5.15 0.78
N PHE A 96 -2.91 -6.25 0.02
CA PHE A 96 -2.03 -6.43 -1.13
C PHE A 96 -2.60 -5.82 -2.40
N TYR A 97 -3.91 -5.78 -2.51
CA TYR A 97 -4.61 -5.25 -3.68
C TYR A 97 -4.41 -3.74 -3.85
N ASP A 98 -4.42 -2.98 -2.75
CA ASP A 98 -4.31 -1.51 -2.78
C ASP A 98 -3.00 -0.98 -3.39
N PRO A 99 -1.81 -1.50 -3.05
CA PRO A 99 -0.56 -1.05 -3.67
C PRO A 99 -0.23 -1.71 -5.02
N LEU A 100 -0.71 -2.93 -5.29
CA LEU A 100 -0.27 -3.72 -6.45
C LEU A 100 -1.34 -3.87 -7.55
N GLY A 101 -2.58 -3.46 -7.27
CA GLY A 101 -3.69 -3.50 -8.22
C GLY A 101 -4.21 -4.92 -8.53
N PRO A 102 -5.19 -5.05 -9.48
CA PRO A 102 -5.98 -6.26 -9.76
C PRO A 102 -5.26 -7.55 -10.21
N PHE A 103 -3.95 -7.69 -10.05
CA PHE A 103 -3.16 -8.64 -10.81
C PHE A 103 -2.98 -10.04 -10.19
N THR A 104 -3.68 -10.38 -9.11
CA THR A 104 -3.48 -11.65 -8.42
C THR A 104 -4.71 -12.57 -8.51
N ILE A 105 -4.71 -13.48 -9.49
CA ILE A 105 -5.73 -14.55 -9.62
C ILE A 105 -5.77 -15.42 -8.35
N LEU A 106 -4.61 -15.62 -7.69
CA LEU A 106 -4.51 -16.42 -6.47
C LEU A 106 -5.32 -15.88 -5.30
N GLU A 107 -5.38 -14.57 -5.13
CA GLU A 107 -6.21 -13.92 -4.11
C GLU A 107 -7.69 -14.24 -4.31
N LYS A 108 -8.15 -14.17 -5.56
CA LYS A 108 -9.53 -14.49 -5.93
C LYS A 108 -9.86 -15.95 -5.71
N ILE A 109 -8.95 -16.86 -6.09
CA ILE A 109 -9.11 -18.31 -5.84
C ILE A 109 -9.23 -18.56 -4.34
N LEU A 110 -8.32 -18.00 -3.54
CA LEU A 110 -8.29 -18.17 -2.10
C LEU A 110 -9.57 -17.65 -1.43
N PHE A 111 -10.11 -16.53 -1.91
CA PHE A 111 -11.37 -16.00 -1.41
C PHE A 111 -12.58 -16.83 -1.85
N GLN A 112 -12.61 -17.31 -3.10
CA GLN A 112 -13.67 -18.19 -3.62
C GLN A 112 -13.72 -19.54 -2.91
N ASP A 113 -12.58 -20.09 -2.49
CA ASP A 113 -12.54 -21.31 -1.69
C ASP A 113 -13.35 -21.16 -0.38
N THR A 114 -13.35 -19.97 0.22
CA THR A 114 -14.16 -19.69 1.43
C THR A 114 -15.66 -19.63 1.14
N TRP A 115 -16.05 -19.41 -0.12
CA TRP A 115 -17.44 -19.44 -0.55
C TRP A 115 -17.89 -20.87 -0.82
N VAL A 116 -17.03 -21.69 -1.43
CA VAL A 116 -17.31 -23.12 -1.68
C VAL A 116 -17.48 -23.89 -0.37
N LEU A 117 -16.73 -23.52 0.66
CA LEU A 117 -16.81 -24.11 2.00
C LEU A 117 -17.94 -23.54 2.88
N ASP A 118 -18.77 -22.64 2.33
CA ASP A 118 -19.89 -21.96 3.01
C ASP A 118 -19.52 -21.36 4.38
N ILE A 119 -18.32 -20.77 4.46
CA ILE A 119 -17.77 -20.22 5.72
C ILE A 119 -18.38 -18.85 6.00
N THR A 120 -18.85 -18.67 7.24
CA THR A 120 -19.38 -17.40 7.74
C THR A 120 -18.27 -16.37 7.98
N TRP A 121 -18.57 -15.07 7.97
CA TRP A 121 -17.56 -14.00 8.07
C TRP A 121 -16.60 -14.10 9.26
N ASP A 122 -17.12 -14.49 10.43
CA ASP A 122 -16.37 -14.60 11.69
C ASP A 122 -16.04 -16.05 12.07
N GLU A 123 -16.28 -16.99 11.14
CA GLU A 123 -16.02 -18.41 11.34
C GLU A 123 -14.56 -18.76 11.03
N LEU A 124 -14.06 -19.74 11.79
CA LEU A 124 -12.68 -20.22 11.72
C LEU A 124 -12.37 -20.93 10.40
N LEU A 125 -11.34 -20.46 9.71
CA LEU A 125 -10.87 -21.09 8.48
C LEU A 125 -10.12 -22.41 8.77
N PRO A 126 -10.33 -23.47 7.97
CA PRO A 126 -9.56 -24.70 8.07
C PRO A 126 -8.06 -24.45 7.85
N ARG A 127 -7.25 -24.58 8.90
CA ARG A 127 -5.79 -24.32 8.88
C ARG A 127 -5.04 -25.08 7.79
N LYS A 128 -5.52 -26.28 7.41
CA LYS A 128 -4.87 -27.16 6.42
C LYS A 128 -4.85 -26.59 5.00
N VAL A 129 -5.73 -25.65 4.65
CA VAL A 129 -5.87 -25.16 3.27
C VAL A 129 -5.38 -23.72 3.11
N THR A 130 -5.55 -22.89 4.14
CA THR A 130 -5.33 -21.44 4.02
C THR A 130 -3.88 -21.01 4.25
N LEU A 131 -3.19 -21.58 5.24
CA LEU A 131 -1.81 -21.18 5.59
C LEU A 131 -0.81 -21.37 4.44
N PRO A 132 -0.72 -22.56 3.80
CA PRO A 132 0.22 -22.76 2.69
C PRO A 132 -0.07 -21.85 1.49
N ARG A 133 -1.34 -21.56 1.23
CA ARG A 133 -1.76 -20.68 0.12
C ARG A 133 -1.47 -19.21 0.40
N LEU A 134 -1.61 -18.77 1.64
CA LEU A 134 -1.20 -17.43 2.09
C LEU A 134 0.31 -17.24 1.99
N GLU A 135 1.10 -18.24 2.37
CA GLU A 135 2.56 -18.20 2.24
C GLU A 135 3.00 -18.13 0.77
N ILE A 136 2.40 -18.94 -0.11
CA ILE A 136 2.67 -18.89 -1.56
C ILE A 136 2.26 -17.54 -2.14
N LEU A 137 1.11 -17.00 -1.74
CA LEU A 137 0.66 -15.68 -2.16
C LEU A 137 1.67 -14.61 -1.70
N ALA A 138 2.08 -14.62 -0.44
CA ALA A 138 3.06 -13.69 0.09
C ALA A 138 4.41 -13.80 -0.62
N ALA A 139 4.90 -15.02 -0.87
CA ALA A 139 6.15 -15.25 -1.60
C ALA A 139 6.07 -14.78 -3.06
N LEU A 140 4.96 -15.06 -3.75
CA LEU A 140 4.75 -14.60 -5.12
C LEU A 140 4.69 -13.08 -5.19
N MET A 141 3.99 -12.45 -4.23
CA MET A 141 3.87 -11.00 -4.15
C MET A 141 5.22 -10.35 -3.84
N GLY A 142 5.99 -10.90 -2.89
CA GLY A 142 7.36 -10.47 -2.62
C GLY A 142 8.26 -10.57 -3.86
N ALA A 143 8.18 -11.69 -4.60
CA ALA A 143 8.95 -11.88 -5.83
C ALA A 143 8.51 -10.95 -6.98
N ARG A 144 7.23 -10.54 -7.04
CA ARG A 144 6.73 -9.58 -8.03
C ARG A 144 7.12 -8.15 -7.66
N LEU A 145 6.96 -7.76 -6.39
CA LEU A 145 7.37 -6.46 -5.88
C LEU A 145 8.87 -6.27 -6.05
N SER A 146 9.67 -7.28 -5.70
CA SER A 146 11.12 -7.28 -5.92
C SER A 146 11.46 -7.10 -7.40
N ARG A 147 10.81 -7.83 -8.32
CA ARG A 147 11.04 -7.66 -9.76
C ARG A 147 10.66 -6.29 -10.28
N TYR A 148 9.52 -5.74 -9.86
CA TYR A 148 9.09 -4.40 -10.24
C TYR A 148 10.08 -3.35 -9.76
N PHE A 149 10.47 -3.43 -8.48
CA PHE A 149 11.44 -2.51 -7.89
C PHE A 149 12.80 -2.61 -8.60
N CYS A 150 13.30 -3.81 -8.89
CA CYS A 150 14.56 -3.99 -9.61
C CYS A 150 14.51 -3.44 -11.04
N ALA A 151 13.38 -3.61 -11.73
CA ALA A 151 13.19 -3.10 -13.09
C ALA A 151 13.15 -1.56 -13.12
N GLU A 152 12.49 -0.94 -12.14
CA GLU A 152 12.30 0.51 -12.10
C GLU A 152 13.54 1.26 -11.56
N THR A 153 14.28 0.63 -10.64
CA THR A 153 15.44 1.27 -9.98
C THR A 153 16.80 0.87 -10.57
N ASN A 154 16.85 -0.10 -11.50
CA ASN A 154 18.09 -0.74 -11.97
C ASN A 154 18.98 -1.30 -10.83
N ILE A 155 18.45 -1.47 -9.62
CA ILE A 155 19.16 -2.06 -8.51
C ILE A 155 19.07 -3.58 -8.66
N HIS A 156 20.16 -4.21 -9.10
CA HIS A 156 20.24 -5.66 -9.11
C HIS A 156 20.41 -6.17 -7.67
N PRO A 157 19.67 -7.21 -7.24
CA PRO A 157 19.73 -7.75 -5.89
C PRO A 157 21.08 -8.44 -5.56
N SER A 158 22.09 -8.35 -6.43
CA SER A 158 23.41 -8.94 -6.30
C SER A 158 24.49 -7.97 -5.81
N SER A 159 24.15 -6.77 -5.33
CA SER A 159 25.12 -5.78 -4.82
C SER A 159 25.18 -5.65 -3.30
N VAL A 160 24.57 -6.58 -2.56
CA VAL A 160 24.71 -6.68 -1.10
C VAL A 160 25.30 -8.05 -0.75
N GLU A 161 26.62 -8.16 -0.92
CA GLU A 161 27.48 -9.07 -0.15
C GLU A 161 28.28 -8.26 0.87
#